data_AF-A0A015IW50-F1
#
_entry.id   AF-A0A015IW50-F1
#
_cell.length_a   1.000
_cell.length_b   1.000
_cell.length_c   1.000
_cell.angle_alpha   90.00
_cell.angle_beta   90.00
_cell.angle_gamma   90.00
#
_symmetry.space_group_name_H-M   'P 1'
#
loop_
_entity.id
_entity.type
_entity.pdbx_description
1 polymer ?
#
loop_
_entity_poly.entity_id
_entity_poly.type
_entity_poly.pdbx_seq_one_letter_code
_entity_poly.pdbx_strand_id
1 'polypeptide(L)'
;MEYFDRNASEHLQYRNSTEYFDRNVSKHLRSRIITEYFDRNVSKHLRSRIITEYFDHNASEHLQYRNSTKYFDRNVSKHLRSCIIPEYFDRNVSKHLRSRIITEYFDRNASKHLRYRIITEYFDRNVSKHLRSRIITEYFDRNASE
;
A
#
# COMPACT_ATOMS: atom_id res chain seq x y z
N MET A 1 -0.43 -12.00 19.09
CA MET A 1 -1.88 -12.25 19.14
C MET A 1 -2.38 -12.16 17.73
N GLU A 2 -3.06 -13.21 17.28
CA GLU A 2 -3.63 -13.31 15.94
C GLU A 2 -5.10 -12.92 16.00
N TYR A 3 -5.56 -12.16 15.02
CA TYR A 3 -6.97 -11.79 14.88
C TYR A 3 -7.49 -12.28 13.53
N PHE A 4 -8.61 -13.00 13.60
CA PHE A 4 -9.35 -13.45 12.44
C PHE A 4 -10.73 -12.82 12.47
N ASP A 5 -10.96 -11.80 11.64
CA ASP A 5 -12.31 -11.27 11.48
C ASP A 5 -13.05 -12.08 10.40
N ARG A 6 -14.13 -12.73 10.83
CA ARG A 6 -15.02 -13.53 9.99
C ARG A 6 -16.41 -12.92 9.82
N ASN A 7 -16.65 -11.71 10.32
CA ASN A 7 -17.94 -11.02 10.21
C ASN A 7 -17.75 -9.64 9.57
N ALA A 8 -18.84 -9.01 9.14
CA ALA A 8 -18.80 -7.59 8.78
C ALA A 8 -18.67 -6.76 10.06
N SER A 9 -17.47 -6.27 10.35
CA SER A 9 -17.22 -5.40 11.51
C SER A 9 -17.21 -3.93 11.11
N GLU A 10 -17.94 -3.10 11.86
CA GLU A 10 -18.02 -1.67 11.56
C GLU A 10 -16.80 -0.89 12.07
N HIS A 11 -16.28 -1.24 13.24
CA HIS A 11 -15.13 -0.56 13.82
C HIS A 11 -14.32 -1.48 14.73
N LEU A 12 -13.06 -1.69 14.38
CA LEU A 12 -12.13 -2.52 15.15
C LEU A 12 -10.95 -1.69 15.61
N GLN A 13 -10.58 -1.84 16.88
CA GLN A 13 -9.47 -1.13 17.48
C GLN A 13 -8.58 -2.09 18.26
N TYR A 14 -7.31 -2.18 17.85
CA TYR A 14 -6.31 -2.99 18.51
C TYR A 14 -5.09 -2.17 18.86
N ARG A 15 -4.38 -2.60 19.91
CA ARG A 15 -3.08 -2.01 20.23
C ARG A 15 -2.02 -2.60 19.31
N ASN A 16 -1.83 -3.91 19.35
CA ASN A 16 -0.86 -4.62 18.53
C ASN A 16 -1.51 -5.89 17.97
N SER A 17 -1.23 -6.20 16.72
CA SER A 17 -1.58 -7.46 16.07
C SER A 17 -0.32 -8.10 15.51
N THR A 18 -0.12 -9.39 15.76
CA THR A 18 0.95 -10.13 15.10
C THR A 18 0.50 -10.41 13.67
N GLU A 19 -0.60 -11.13 13.52
CA GLU A 19 -1.23 -11.37 12.23
C GLU A 19 -2.68 -10.90 12.31
N TYR A 20 -3.13 -10.23 11.27
CA TYR A 20 -4.53 -9.86 11.11
C TYR A 20 -5.00 -10.34 9.75
N PHE A 21 -6.01 -11.21 9.77
CA PHE A 21 -6.67 -11.70 8.57
C PHE A 21 -8.07 -11.12 8.47
N ASP A 22 -8.28 -10.30 7.43
CA ASP A 22 -9.61 -9.86 7.04
C ASP A 22 -10.16 -10.74 5.92
N ARG A 23 -11.28 -11.41 6.18
CA ARG A 23 -12.00 -12.15 5.15
C ARG A 23 -13.35 -11.53 4.81
N ASN A 24 -13.72 -10.36 5.33
CA ASN A 24 -15.02 -9.72 5.05
C ASN A 24 -14.88 -8.21 4.85
N VAL A 25 -16.00 -7.51 4.65
CA VAL A 25 -15.99 -6.04 4.55
C VAL A 25 -15.76 -5.46 5.95
N SER A 26 -14.55 -4.97 6.19
CA SER A 26 -14.25 -4.11 7.35
C SER A 26 -14.39 -2.64 6.95
N LYS A 27 -15.23 -1.91 7.68
CA LYS A 27 -15.42 -0.48 7.41
C LYS A 27 -14.26 0.35 7.97
N HIS A 28 -13.84 0.08 9.21
CA HIS A 28 -12.79 0.84 9.88
C HIS A 28 -11.94 -0.04 10.80
N LEU A 29 -10.65 -0.14 10.48
CA LEU A 29 -9.65 -0.78 11.34
C LEU A 29 -8.64 0.26 11.82
N ARG A 30 -8.44 0.33 13.14
CA ARG A 30 -7.41 1.16 13.77
C ARG A 30 -6.46 0.31 14.60
N SER A 31 -5.20 0.31 14.24
CA SER A 31 -4.15 -0.35 15.02
C SER A 31 -2.97 0.58 15.30
N ARG A 32 -2.16 0.29 16.32
CA ARG A 32 -0.85 0.94 16.48
C ARG A 32 0.20 0.20 15.67
N ILE A 33 0.25 -1.13 15.80
CA ILE A 33 1.24 -1.99 15.15
C ILE A 33 0.53 -3.22 14.60
N ILE A 34 0.80 -3.54 13.34
CA ILE A 34 0.45 -4.81 12.73
C ILE A 34 1.74 -5.37 12.14
N THR A 35 2.13 -6.59 12.48
CA THR A 35 3.28 -7.20 11.80
C THR A 35 2.85 -7.61 10.40
N GLU A 36 1.83 -8.46 10.29
CA GLU A 36 1.32 -8.92 9.01
C GLU A 36 -0.18 -8.61 8.90
N TYR A 37 -0.55 -7.94 7.81
CA TYR A 37 -1.94 -7.67 7.48
C TYR A 37 -2.27 -8.34 6.14
N PHE A 38 -3.21 -9.27 6.17
CA PHE A 38 -3.73 -9.93 4.99
C PHE A 38 -5.17 -9.51 4.77
N ASP A 39 -5.39 -8.74 3.71
CA ASP A 39 -6.73 -8.39 3.24
C ASP A 39 -7.08 -9.21 2.01
N ARG A 40 -8.17 -9.95 2.11
CA ARG A 40 -8.75 -10.67 0.97
C ARG A 40 -10.06 -10.07 0.52
N ASN A 41 -10.48 -8.89 0.97
CA ASN A 41 -11.76 -8.27 0.59
C ASN A 41 -11.70 -6.73 0.51
N VAL A 42 -12.85 -6.07 0.44
CA VAL A 42 -12.93 -4.60 0.37
C VAL A 42 -12.79 -4.01 1.77
N SER A 43 -11.62 -3.49 2.10
CA SER A 43 -11.43 -2.62 3.26
C SER A 43 -11.66 -1.16 2.89
N LYS A 44 -12.56 -0.51 3.62
CA LYS A 44 -12.84 0.92 3.36
C LYS A 44 -11.76 1.81 3.98
N HIS A 45 -11.39 1.56 5.24
CA HIS A 45 -10.45 2.41 5.96
C HIS A 45 -9.55 1.65 6.92
N LEU A 46 -8.26 1.57 6.58
CA LEU A 46 -7.21 1.12 7.49
C LEU A 46 -6.39 2.30 8.00
N ARG A 47 -6.26 2.40 9.32
CA ARG A 47 -5.34 3.32 9.97
C ARG A 47 -4.39 2.58 10.90
N SER A 48 -3.12 2.53 10.54
CA SER A 48 -2.07 1.99 11.42
C SER A 48 -0.96 3.03 11.66
N ARG A 49 -0.16 2.87 12.71
CA ARG A 49 1.11 3.63 12.81
C ARG A 49 2.22 2.87 12.08
N ILE A 50 2.29 1.57 12.28
CA ILE A 50 3.30 0.69 11.68
C ILE A 50 2.59 -0.54 11.14
N ILE A 51 2.89 -0.88 9.89
CA ILE A 51 2.64 -2.19 9.32
C ILE A 51 4.00 -2.74 8.92
N THR A 52 4.33 -4.00 9.22
CA THR A 52 5.60 -4.54 8.70
C THR A 52 5.38 -5.02 7.28
N GLU A 53 4.41 -5.91 7.09
CA GLU A 53 4.02 -6.44 5.79
C GLU A 53 2.52 -6.26 5.59
N TYR A 54 2.18 -5.66 4.45
CA TYR A 54 0.80 -5.47 4.03
C TYR A 54 0.58 -6.22 2.73
N PHE A 55 -0.37 -7.14 2.73
CA PHE A 55 -0.78 -7.92 1.57
C PHE A 55 -2.25 -7.65 1.31
N ASP A 56 -2.54 -6.91 0.24
CA ASP A 56 -3.90 -6.72 -0.25
C ASP A 56 -4.10 -7.48 -1.55
N HIS A 57 -5.10 -8.35 -1.51
CA HIS A 57 -5.52 -9.15 -2.65
C HIS A 57 -6.80 -8.63 -3.30
N ASN A 58 -7.40 -7.54 -2.83
CA ASN A 58 -8.64 -6.96 -3.35
C ASN A 58 -8.61 -5.41 -3.30
N ALA A 59 -9.77 -4.75 -3.23
CA ALA A 59 -9.86 -3.30 -3.41
C ALA A 59 -9.89 -2.57 -2.06
N SER A 60 -8.80 -1.85 -1.74
CA SER A 60 -8.78 -0.92 -0.62
C SER A 60 -9.16 0.50 -1.03
N GLU A 61 -10.08 1.14 -0.28
CA GLU A 61 -10.45 2.53 -0.57
C GLU A 61 -9.46 3.53 0.05
N HIS A 62 -9.14 3.37 1.33
CA HIS A 62 -8.29 4.31 2.05
C HIS A 62 -7.36 3.63 3.05
N LEU A 63 -6.06 3.68 2.76
CA LEU A 63 -5.01 3.17 3.62
C LEU A 63 -4.16 4.34 4.14
N GLN A 64 -4.03 4.42 5.45
CA GLN A 64 -3.18 5.41 6.11
C GLN A 64 -2.27 4.75 7.13
N TYR A 65 -0.97 4.79 6.87
CA TYR A 65 0.03 4.37 7.83
C TYR A 65 1.23 5.31 7.84
N ARG A 66 2.04 5.25 8.91
CA ARG A 66 3.27 6.05 8.96
C ARG A 66 4.40 5.30 8.26
N ASN A 67 4.59 4.05 8.63
CA ASN A 67 5.63 3.19 8.09
C ASN A 67 5.00 1.88 7.62
N SER A 68 5.38 1.44 6.43
CA SER A 68 5.30 0.03 6.02
C SER A 68 6.71 -0.45 5.71
N THR A 69 7.09 -1.68 6.01
CA THR A 69 8.38 -2.23 5.53
C THR A 69 8.22 -2.75 4.11
N LYS A 70 7.17 -3.56 3.90
CA LYS A 70 6.80 -4.08 2.60
C LYS A 70 5.33 -3.85 2.36
N TYR A 71 4.99 -3.41 1.15
CA TYR A 71 3.61 -3.27 0.72
C TYR A 71 3.43 -4.00 -0.60
N PHE A 72 2.56 -4.99 -0.60
CA PHE A 72 2.20 -5.78 -1.76
C PHE A 72 0.73 -5.57 -2.05
N ASP A 73 0.45 -4.94 -3.19
CA ASP A 73 -0.90 -4.76 -3.67
C ASP A 73 -1.05 -5.43 -5.03
N ARG A 74 -1.99 -6.37 -5.05
CA ARG A 74 -2.34 -7.10 -6.26
C ARG A 74 -3.61 -6.58 -6.90
N ASN A 75 -4.25 -5.50 -6.42
CA ASN A 75 -5.52 -5.00 -6.95
C ASN A 75 -5.65 -3.47 -6.86
N VAL A 76 -6.87 -2.92 -6.88
CA VAL A 76 -7.13 -1.46 -7.02
C VAL A 76 -7.10 -0.80 -5.65
N SER A 77 -6.03 -0.07 -5.34
CA SER A 77 -6.02 0.89 -4.25
C SER A 77 -6.44 2.28 -4.73
N LYS A 78 -7.49 2.85 -4.12
CA LYS A 78 -7.94 4.21 -4.47
C LYS A 78 -7.02 5.26 -3.85
N HIS A 79 -6.71 5.13 -2.56
CA HIS A 79 -5.93 6.12 -1.83
C HIS A 79 -5.03 5.49 -0.78
N LEU A 80 -3.73 5.55 -1.03
CA LEU A 80 -2.72 5.16 -0.07
C LEU A 80 -1.89 6.36 0.37
N ARG A 81 -1.76 6.52 1.69
CA ARG A 81 -0.89 7.53 2.31
C ARG A 81 0.06 6.90 3.31
N SER A 82 1.36 6.99 3.00
CA SER A 82 2.45 6.58 3.87
C SER A 82 3.44 7.73 4.14
N CYS A 83 4.26 7.62 5.19
CA CYS A 83 5.49 8.42 5.26
C CYS A 83 6.65 7.67 4.62
N ILE A 84 6.88 6.41 5.01
CA ILE A 84 8.04 5.62 4.60
C ILE A 84 7.59 4.24 4.13
N ILE A 85 8.08 3.83 2.97
CA ILE A 85 7.93 2.47 2.44
C ILE A 85 9.28 2.05 1.84
N PRO A 86 10.07 1.17 2.48
CA PRO A 86 11.26 0.60 1.88
C PRO A 86 10.93 -0.08 0.56
N GLU A 87 10.00 -1.05 0.56
CA GLU A 87 9.64 -1.79 -0.64
C GLU A 87 8.16 -1.64 -0.96
N TYR A 88 7.85 -1.12 -2.14
CA TYR A 88 6.50 -1.00 -2.65
C TYR A 88 6.34 -1.76 -3.96
N PHE A 89 5.49 -2.78 -3.95
CA PHE A 89 5.17 -3.58 -5.12
C PHE A 89 3.70 -3.38 -5.47
N ASP A 90 3.46 -2.73 -6.61
CA ASP A 90 2.14 -2.61 -7.20
C ASP A 90 2.08 -3.38 -8.51
N ARG A 91 1.13 -4.32 -8.55
CA ARG A 91 0.87 -5.12 -9.74
C ARG A 91 -0.39 -4.67 -10.48
N ASN A 92 -1.09 -3.60 -10.09
CA ASN A 92 -2.35 -3.16 -10.72
C ASN A 92 -2.56 -1.63 -10.66
N VAL A 93 -3.80 -1.15 -10.77
CA VAL A 93 -4.13 0.29 -10.90
C VAL A 93 -4.19 0.97 -9.54
N SER A 94 -3.12 1.66 -9.16
CA SER A 94 -3.16 2.66 -8.09
C SER A 94 -3.70 4.01 -8.59
N LYS A 95 -4.78 4.51 -7.99
CA LYS A 95 -5.33 5.83 -8.36
C LYS A 95 -4.54 6.97 -7.75
N HIS A 96 -4.27 6.90 -6.45
CA HIS A 96 -3.57 7.95 -5.71
C HIS A 96 -2.67 7.40 -4.62
N LEU A 97 -1.37 7.48 -4.85
CA LEU A 97 -0.35 7.13 -3.87
C LEU A 97 0.41 8.37 -3.42
N ARG A 98 0.48 8.57 -2.11
CA ARG A 98 1.28 9.64 -1.50
C ARG A 98 2.20 9.10 -0.43
N SER A 99 3.50 9.12 -0.71
CA SER A 99 4.53 8.78 0.28
C SER A 99 5.54 9.90 0.42
N ARG A 100 6.25 10.00 1.55
CA ARG A 100 7.39 10.94 1.64
C ARG A 100 8.64 10.29 1.06
N ILE A 101 8.93 9.07 1.48
CA ILE A 101 10.13 8.34 1.09
C ILE A 101 9.70 6.95 0.63
N ILE A 102 10.21 6.55 -0.53
CA ILE A 102 10.22 5.15 -0.97
C ILE A 102 11.66 4.78 -1.29
N THR A 103 12.14 3.61 -0.85
CA THR A 103 13.46 3.14 -1.26
C THR A 103 13.34 2.50 -2.63
N GLU A 104 12.54 1.46 -2.76
CA GLU A 104 12.30 0.73 -4.00
C GLU A 104 10.81 0.75 -4.34
N TYR A 105 10.51 1.22 -5.54
CA TYR A 105 9.16 1.24 -6.09
C TYR A 105 9.12 0.41 -7.37
N PHE A 106 8.31 -0.66 -7.36
CA PHE A 106 8.08 -1.50 -8.51
C PHE A 106 6.64 -1.37 -8.98
N ASP A 107 6.45 -0.78 -10.16
CA ASP A 107 5.15 -0.70 -10.81
C ASP A 107 5.11 -1.59 -12.05
N ARG A 108 4.17 -2.53 -12.04
CA ARG A 108 3.91 -3.44 -13.15
C ARG A 108 2.63 -3.12 -13.91
N ASN A 109 1.88 -2.06 -13.60
CA ASN A 109 0.68 -1.66 -14.36
C ASN A 109 0.44 -0.13 -14.36
N ALA A 110 -0.80 0.33 -14.59
CA ALA A 110 -1.11 1.74 -14.81
C ALA A 110 -1.37 2.50 -13.50
N SER A 111 -0.39 3.27 -13.02
CA SER A 111 -0.58 4.26 -11.97
C SER A 111 -1.07 5.61 -12.49
N LYS A 112 -2.10 6.19 -11.85
CA LYS A 112 -2.68 7.48 -12.29
C LYS A 112 -2.02 8.69 -11.65
N HIS A 113 -1.82 8.67 -10.33
CA HIS A 113 -1.25 9.81 -9.60
C HIS A 113 -0.36 9.35 -8.45
N LEU A 114 0.94 9.48 -8.68
CA LEU A 114 1.96 9.12 -7.71
C LEU A 114 2.65 10.39 -7.22
N ARG A 115 2.67 10.62 -5.90
CA ARG A 115 3.31 11.80 -5.30
C ARG A 115 4.28 11.40 -4.20
N TYR A 116 5.55 11.65 -4.46
CA TYR A 116 6.65 11.35 -3.56
C TYR A 116 7.49 12.59 -3.26
N ARG A 117 8.22 12.56 -2.15
CA ARG A 117 9.30 13.53 -1.93
C ARG A 117 10.61 12.94 -2.45
N ILE A 118 10.91 11.70 -2.07
CA ILE A 118 12.14 10.99 -2.42
C ILE A 118 11.77 9.58 -2.85
N ILE A 119 12.33 9.14 -3.97
CA ILE A 119 12.44 7.74 -4.37
C ILE A 119 13.91 7.44 -4.60
N THR A 120 14.44 6.35 -4.05
CA THR A 120 15.80 5.91 -4.39
C THR A 120 15.79 5.22 -5.74
N GLU A 121 15.04 4.13 -5.87
CA GLU A 121 14.93 3.33 -7.09
C GLU A 121 13.47 3.23 -7.54
N TYR A 122 13.22 3.58 -8.79
CA TYR A 122 11.90 3.50 -9.43
C TYR A 122 11.98 2.59 -10.64
N PHE A 123 11.27 1.47 -10.61
CA PHE A 123 11.16 0.51 -11.69
C PHE A 123 9.76 0.57 -12.30
N ASP A 124 9.67 1.07 -13.52
CA ASP A 124 8.43 1.15 -14.29
C ASP A 124 8.48 0.23 -15.49
N ARG A 125 7.36 -0.43 -15.76
CA ARG A 125 7.14 -1.23 -16.97
C ARG A 125 5.91 -0.76 -17.77
N ASN A 126 5.34 0.42 -17.48
CA ASN A 126 4.09 0.89 -18.09
C ASN A 126 4.00 2.42 -18.27
N VAL A 127 2.85 2.86 -18.80
CA VAL A 127 2.48 4.26 -18.98
C VAL A 127 2.00 4.86 -17.64
N SER A 128 2.91 5.32 -16.79
CA SER A 128 2.56 6.16 -15.64
C SER A 128 2.04 7.51 -16.11
N LYS A 129 0.81 7.88 -15.74
CA LYS A 129 0.17 9.10 -16.27
C LYS A 129 0.66 10.38 -15.58
N HIS A 130 0.92 10.32 -14.26
CA HIS A 130 1.39 11.47 -13.48
C HIS A 130 2.23 11.06 -12.26
N LEU A 131 3.56 11.02 -12.45
CA LEU A 131 4.54 10.92 -11.37
C LEU A 131 5.03 12.31 -10.95
N ARG A 132 4.89 12.64 -9.66
CA ARG A 132 5.47 13.85 -9.07
C ARG A 132 6.38 13.48 -7.91
N SER A 133 7.68 13.52 -8.16
CA SER A 133 8.74 13.39 -7.16
C SER A 133 9.48 14.72 -7.00
N ARG A 134 10.19 14.91 -5.88
CA ARG A 134 11.20 15.98 -5.77
C ARG A 134 12.60 15.45 -6.11
N ILE A 135 12.85 14.20 -5.75
CA ILE A 135 14.12 13.49 -5.98
C ILE A 135 13.78 12.06 -6.42
N ILE A 136 14.37 11.63 -7.52
CA ILE A 136 14.51 10.22 -7.93
C ILE A 136 16.01 10.02 -8.13
N THR A 137 16.61 9.07 -7.43
CA THR A 137 18.05 8.77 -7.61
C THR A 137 18.26 7.92 -8.86
N GLU A 138 17.49 6.85 -9.01
CA GLU A 138 17.57 5.92 -10.13
C GLU A 138 16.17 5.62 -10.70
N TYR A 139 16.06 5.65 -12.02
CA TYR A 139 14.81 5.44 -12.76
C TYR A 139 15.05 4.43 -13.88
N PHE A 140 14.34 3.31 -13.82
CA PHE A 140 14.43 2.20 -14.75
C PHE A 140 13.09 2.03 -15.47
N ASP A 141 13.03 2.44 -16.73
CA ASP A 141 11.85 2.25 -17.58
C ASP A 141 12.10 1.16 -18.60
N ARG A 142 11.26 0.12 -18.57
CA ARG A 142 11.36 -1.03 -19.48
C ARG A 142 10.41 -0.94 -20.68
N ASN A 143 9.73 0.19 -20.90
CA ASN A 143 8.92 0.44 -22.10
C ASN A 143 9.77 0.86 -23.32
N ALA A 144 11.07 1.08 -23.15
CA ALA A 144 12.00 1.30 -24.26
C ALA A 144 12.61 -0.05 -24.69
N SER A 145 12.23 -0.51 -25.88
CA SER A 145 12.75 -1.67 -26.65
C SER A 145 11.87 -2.94 -26.61
N GLU A 146 10.84 -2.97 -27.47
CA GLU A 146 10.80 -3.79 -28.71
C GLU A 146 9.92 -3.09 -29.76
#